data_AF-A0A2M8M0Y0-F1
#
_entry.id   AF-A0A2M8M0Y0-F1
#
_cell.length_a   1.000
_cell.length_b   1.000
_cell.length_c   1.000
_cell.angle_alpha   90.00
_cell.angle_beta   90.00
_cell.angle_gamma   90.00
#
_symmetry.space_group_name_H-M   'P 1'
#
loop_
_entity.id
_entity.type
_entity.pdbx_description
1 polymer ?
#
loop_
_entity_poly.entity_id
_entity_poly.type
_entity_poly.pdbx_seq_one_letter_code
_entity_poly.pdbx_strand_id
1 'polypeptide(L)'
;MPTREQVLRLLESGLDYGAAAERLGVSPGQAYLIATGLPADGGDSVTVSQARRPGVSRDSTQEMSHARSAAPNARETVHRWLRQRARSDGQMRRAARRGTAQDEA
;
A
#
# COMPACT_ATOMS: atom_id res chain seq x y z
N MET A 1 -6.96 23.71 11.48
CA MET A 1 -6.28 22.68 10.67
C MET A 1 -4.89 22.44 11.25
N PRO A 2 -4.51 21.19 11.53
CA PRO A 2 -3.16 20.88 12.01
C PRO A 2 -2.08 21.25 10.99
N THR A 3 -0.89 21.61 11.46
CA THR A 3 0.26 21.93 10.60
C THR A 3 1.15 20.71 10.38
N ARG A 4 1.99 20.80 9.34
CA ARG A 4 3.01 19.78 9.05
C ARG A 4 3.93 19.53 10.25
N GLU A 5 4.40 20.60 10.89
CA GLU A 5 5.29 20.51 12.05
C GLU A 5 4.60 19.88 13.26
N GLN A 6 3.29 20.12 13.43
CA GLN A 6 2.53 19.47 14.51
C GLN A 6 2.45 17.96 14.31
N VAL A 7 2.18 17.50 13.08
CA VAL A 7 2.15 16.06 12.79
C VAL A 7 3.54 15.45 12.96
N LEU A 8 4.58 16.07 12.39
CA LEU A 8 5.94 15.54 12.48
C LEU A 8 6.45 15.40 13.92
N ARG A 9 6.16 16.38 14.80
CA ARG A 9 6.55 16.27 16.21
C ARG A 9 5.88 15.09 16.93
N LEU A 10 4.63 14.77 16.59
CA LEU A 10 3.96 13.61 17.16
C LEU A 10 4.59 12.31 16.68
N LEU A 11 4.95 12.22 15.39
CA LEU A 11 5.68 11.08 14.85
C LEU A 11 7.08 10.94 15.47
N GLU A 12 7.80 12.05 15.65
CA GLU A 12 9.10 12.10 16.32
C GLU A 12 9.02 11.67 17.79
N SER A 13 7.88 11.90 18.45
CA SER A 13 7.60 11.40 19.80
C SER A 13 7.26 9.90 19.86
N GLY A 14 7.26 9.20 18.71
CA GLY A 14 7.03 7.77 18.59
C GLY A 14 5.58 7.36 18.37
N LEU A 15 4.67 8.31 18.12
CA LEU A 15 3.28 8.00 17.75
C LEU A 15 3.18 7.57 16.29
N ASP A 16 2.26 6.66 16.00
CA ASP A 16 1.86 6.37 14.62
C ASP A 16 0.85 7.40 14.09
N TYR A 17 0.52 7.29 12.80
CA TYR A 17 -0.44 8.17 12.15
C TYR A 17 -1.86 8.06 12.71
N GLY A 18 -2.25 6.92 13.30
CA GLY A 18 -3.54 6.74 13.94
C GLY A 18 -3.65 7.58 15.21
N ALA A 19 -2.70 7.38 16.13
CA ALA A 19 -2.63 8.09 17.40
C ALA A 19 -2.37 9.59 17.21
N ALA A 20 -1.52 9.97 16.24
CA ALA A 20 -1.29 11.37 15.91
C ALA A 20 -2.57 12.04 15.36
N ALA A 21 -3.31 11.35 14.49
CA ALA A 21 -4.55 11.87 13.92
C ALA A 21 -5.66 12.01 14.95
N GLU A 22 -5.81 11.03 15.85
CA GLU A 22 -6.75 11.10 16.98
C GLU A 22 -6.47 12.32 17.86
N ARG A 23 -5.20 12.54 18.22
CA ARG A 23 -4.79 13.67 19.05
C ARG A 23 -5.01 15.03 18.38
N LEU A 24 -4.97 15.07 17.05
CA LEU A 24 -5.14 16.28 16.24
C LEU A 24 -6.58 16.47 15.73
N GLY A 25 -7.48 15.52 16.00
CA GLY A 25 -8.88 15.57 15.56
C GLY A 25 -9.06 15.50 14.03
N VAL A 26 -8.22 14.72 13.35
CA VAL A 26 -8.28 14.50 11.88
C VAL A 26 -8.26 13.00 11.55
N SER A 27 -8.45 12.63 10.28
CA SER A 27 -8.25 11.24 9.86
C SER A 27 -6.76 10.88 9.72
N PRO A 28 -6.38 9.59 9.85
CA PRO A 28 -5.00 9.14 9.60
C PRO A 28 -4.49 9.50 8.22
N GLY A 29 -5.31 9.32 7.17
CA GLY A 29 -4.97 9.70 5.80
C GLY A 29 -4.76 11.21 5.64
N GLN A 30 -5.52 12.03 6.36
CA GLN A 30 -5.33 13.48 6.37
C GLN A 30 -4.05 13.89 7.13
N ALA A 31 -3.73 13.24 8.25
CA ALA A 31 -2.47 13.45 8.95
C ALA A 31 -1.26 13.08 8.06
N TYR A 32 -1.36 11.96 7.33
CA TYR A 32 -0.35 11.55 6.35
C TYR A 32 -0.18 12.58 5.23
N LEU A 33 -1.28 13.06 4.66
CA LEU A 33 -1.27 14.09 3.62
C LEU A 33 -0.64 15.39 4.12
N ILE A 34 -0.94 15.82 5.34
CA ILE A 34 -0.36 17.02 5.96
C ILE A 34 1.15 16.86 6.16
N ALA A 35 1.62 15.70 6.61
CA ALA A 35 3.04 15.46 6.88
C ALA A 35 3.89 15.39 5.61
N THR A 36 3.37 14.72 4.57
CA THR A 36 4.17 14.28 3.41
C THR A 36 3.86 15.03 2.13
N GLY A 37 2.67 15.64 2.05
CA GLY A 37 2.09 16.16 0.81
C GLY A 37 1.72 15.07 -0.19
N LEU A 38 1.54 13.82 0.26
CA LEU A 38 1.18 12.66 -0.57
C LEU A 38 -0.15 12.07 -0.08
N PRO A 39 -1.03 11.60 -0.99
CA PRO A 39 -2.23 10.89 -0.59
C PRO A 39 -1.87 9.53 0.03
N ALA A 40 -2.68 9.07 0.99
CA ALA A 40 -2.45 7.80 1.68
C ALA A 40 -3.06 6.58 0.95
N ASP A 41 -3.78 6.79 -0.15
CA ASP A 41 -4.47 5.74 -0.92
C ASP A 41 -3.52 4.86 -1.76
N GLY A 42 -2.26 5.26 -1.92
CA GLY A 42 -1.29 4.54 -2.74
C GLY A 42 -1.63 4.52 -4.23
N GLY A 43 -2.49 5.46 -4.69
CA GLY A 43 -2.92 5.53 -6.08
C GLY A 43 -1.83 5.98 -7.05
N ASP A 44 -0.87 6.78 -6.56
CA ASP A 44 0.23 7.30 -7.36
C ASP A 44 1.53 6.54 -7.18
N SER A 45 2.32 6.46 -8.26
CA SER A 45 3.71 6.00 -8.19
C SER A 45 4.57 7.03 -7.44
N VAL A 46 4.94 6.72 -6.20
CA VAL A 46 5.81 7.57 -5.39
C VAL A 46 7.24 7.55 -5.96
N THR A 47 7.76 8.71 -6.36
CA THR A 47 9.15 8.84 -6.82
C THR A 47 10.15 8.63 -5.66
N VAL A 48 11.40 8.30 -5.99
CA VAL A 48 12.47 8.12 -4.99
C VAL A 48 12.68 9.37 -4.14
N SER A 49 12.52 10.57 -4.70
CA SER A 49 12.64 11.83 -3.96
C SER A 49 11.46 12.05 -3.01
N GLN A 50 10.23 11.72 -3.43
CA GLN A 50 9.05 11.78 -2.57
C GLN A 50 9.13 10.77 -1.43
N ALA A 51 9.65 9.56 -1.68
CA ALA A 51 9.82 8.53 -0.66
C ALA A 51 10.82 8.92 0.45
N ARG A 52 11.68 9.91 0.21
CA ARG A 52 12.65 10.43 1.18
C ARG A 52 12.11 11.59 2.02
N ARG A 53 10.87 12.05 1.78
CA ARG A 53 10.29 13.16 2.54
C ARG A 53 10.07 12.76 4.01
N PRO A 54 10.26 13.69 4.96
CA PRO A 54 9.96 13.42 6.36
C PRO A 54 8.49 13.01 6.54
N GLY A 55 8.25 11.99 7.37
CA GLY A 55 6.93 11.44 7.66
C GLY A 55 6.47 10.34 6.68
N VAL A 56 7.16 10.10 5.56
CA VAL A 56 6.75 9.00 4.68
C VAL A 56 6.91 7.66 5.39
N SER A 57 5.81 6.90 5.46
CA SER A 57 5.78 5.58 6.05
C SER A 57 6.56 4.59 5.17
N ARG A 58 7.28 3.67 5.79
CA ARG A 58 7.90 2.53 5.08
C ARG A 58 6.92 1.38 4.87
N ASP A 59 5.85 1.36 5.66
CA ASP A 59 4.80 0.36 5.59
C ASP A 59 3.65 0.84 4.69
N SER A 60 2.73 -0.07 4.37
CA SER A 60 1.54 0.25 3.56
C SER A 60 0.72 1.37 4.19
N THR A 61 0.36 2.38 3.39
CA THR A 61 -0.51 3.48 3.79
C THR A 61 -1.99 3.21 3.48
N GLN A 62 -2.32 2.12 2.79
CA GLN A 62 -3.69 1.83 2.35
C GLN A 62 -4.69 1.78 3.51
N GLU A 63 -4.30 1.27 4.68
CA GLU A 63 -5.15 1.24 5.87
C GLU A 63 -5.55 2.64 6.36
N MET A 64 -4.76 3.67 6.02
CA MET A 64 -5.04 5.07 6.38
C MET A 64 -6.06 5.72 5.43
N SER A 65 -6.36 5.09 4.29
CA SER A 65 -7.18 5.66 3.22
C SER A 65 -8.71 5.53 3.46
N HIS A 66 -9.14 5.00 4.60
CA HIS A 66 -10.55 4.65 4.90
C HIS A 66 -11.24 3.71 3.90
N ALA A 67 -10.59 3.33 2.81
CA ALA A 67 -11.04 2.27 1.93
C ALA A 67 -10.88 0.95 2.67
N ARG A 68 -11.94 0.14 2.73
CA ARG A 68 -11.80 -1.24 3.23
C ARG A 68 -10.82 -1.97 2.33
N SER A 69 -9.70 -2.43 2.88
CA SER A 69 -8.81 -3.38 2.24
C SER A 69 -9.62 -4.62 1.86
N ALA A 70 -10.06 -4.69 0.61
CA ALA A 70 -10.72 -5.87 0.07
C ALA A 70 -9.65 -6.71 -0.60
N ALA A 71 -9.37 -7.91 -0.07
CA ALA A 71 -8.55 -8.89 -0.78
C ALA A 71 -9.29 -9.25 -2.09
N PRO A 72 -8.84 -8.76 -3.27
CA PRO A 72 -9.62 -8.91 -4.50
C PRO A 72 -9.66 -10.38 -4.95
N ASN A 73 -8.72 -11.19 -4.47
CA ASN A 73 -8.65 -12.62 -4.69
C ASN A 73 -9.49 -13.45 -3.71
N ALA A 74 -10.02 -12.90 -2.61
CA ALA A 74 -10.80 -13.69 -1.64
C ALA A 74 -12.10 -14.28 -2.21
N ARG A 75 -12.53 -13.83 -3.39
CA ARG A 75 -13.71 -14.36 -4.08
C ARG A 75 -13.35 -15.55 -4.96
N GLU A 76 -14.03 -16.67 -4.76
CA GLU A 76 -13.86 -17.89 -5.58
C GLU A 76 -14.03 -17.62 -7.09
N THR A 77 -14.90 -16.67 -7.47
CA THR A 77 -15.05 -16.25 -8.88
C THR A 77 -13.74 -15.71 -9.46
N VAL A 78 -12.95 -14.98 -8.68
CA VAL A 78 -11.65 -14.45 -9.09
C VAL A 78 -10.62 -15.57 -9.20
N HIS A 79 -10.58 -16.49 -8.23
CA HIS A 79 -9.74 -17.69 -8.32
C HIS A 79 -10.07 -18.56 -9.55
N ARG A 80 -11.34 -18.72 -9.89
CA ARG A 80 -11.79 -19.44 -11.08
C ARG A 80 -11.31 -18.75 -12.35
N TRP A 81 -11.52 -17.43 -12.46
CA TRP A 81 -11.07 -16.64 -13.60
C TRP A 81 -9.53 -16.70 -13.76
N LEU A 82 -8.77 -16.57 -12.66
CA LEU A 82 -7.31 -16.67 -12.67
C LEU A 82 -6.83 -18.03 -13.18
N ARG A 83 -7.43 -19.13 -12.71
CA ARG A 83 -7.12 -20.49 -13.19
C ARG A 83 -7.42 -20.65 -14.67
N GLN A 84 -8.54 -20.12 -15.15
CA GLN A 84 -8.91 -20.17 -16.57
C GLN A 84 -7.94 -19.35 -17.43
N ARG A 85 -7.58 -18.15 -16.99
CA ARG A 85 -6.60 -17.30 -17.66
C ARG A 85 -5.25 -17.98 -17.76
N ALA A 86 -4.72 -18.52 -16.65
CA ALA A 86 -3.44 -19.21 -16.64
C ALA A 86 -3.40 -20.43 -17.58
N ARG A 87 -4.51 -21.17 -17.71
CA ARG A 87 -4.65 -22.27 -18.68
C ARG A 87 -4.68 -21.82 -20.13
N SER A 88 -5.21 -20.63 -20.39
CA SER A 88 -5.39 -20.10 -21.75
C SER A 88 -4.19 -19.28 -22.22
N ASP A 89 -3.36 -18.81 -21.29
CA ASP A 89 -2.20 -17.97 -21.56
C ASP A 89 -0.99 -18.80 -22.01
N GLY A 90 -0.65 -18.68 -23.30
CA GLY A 90 0.47 -19.39 -23.90
C GLY A 90 1.85 -18.96 -23.40
N GLN A 91 2.00 -17.74 -22.88
CA GLN A 91 3.25 -17.26 -22.26
C GLN A 91 3.42 -17.87 -20.88
N MET A 92 2.37 -17.85 -20.05
CA MET A 92 2.40 -18.45 -18.71
C MET A 92 2.63 -19.96 -18.76
N ARG A 93 2.01 -20.67 -19.72
CA ARG A 93 2.25 -22.10 -19.94
C ARG A 93 3.70 -22.42 -20.30
N ARG A 94 4.36 -21.56 -21.08
CA ARG A 94 5.79 -21.72 -21.40
C ARG A 94 6.67 -21.45 -20.18
N ALA A 95 6.32 -20.45 -19.36
CA ALA A 95 7.03 -20.15 -18.12
C ALA A 95 6.94 -21.30 -17.11
N ALA A 96 5.74 -21.87 -16.90
CA ALA A 96 5.54 -23.01 -16.00
C ALA A 96 6.39 -24.24 -16.39
N ARG A 97 6.45 -24.55 -17.69
CA ARG A 97 7.28 -25.65 -18.22
C ARG A 97 8.78 -25.44 -18.03
N ARG A 98 9.23 -24.18 -17.98
CA ARG A 98 10.64 -23.85 -17.71
C ARG A 98 10.98 -23.98 -16.23
N GLY A 99 10.06 -23.60 -15.34
CA GLY A 99 10.24 -23.77 -13.89
C GLY A 99 10.32 -25.24 -13.47
N THR A 100 9.41 -26.10 -13.96
CA THR A 100 9.42 -27.54 -13.65
C THR A 100 10.68 -28.27 -14.15
N ALA A 101 11.32 -27.75 -15.21
CA ALA A 101 12.56 -28.32 -15.73
C ALA A 101 13.81 -27.89 -14.93
N GLN A 102 13.72 -26.85 -14.11
CA GLN A 102 14.81 -26.40 -13.23
C GLN A 102 14.74 -27.03 -11.83
N ASP A 103 13.57 -27.50 -11.39
CA ASP A 103 13.42 -28.18 -10.09
C ASP A 103 13.78 -29.69 -10.12
N GLU A 104 13.96 -30.28 -11.31
CA GLU A 104 14.35 -31.69 -11.50
C GLU A 104 15.83 -31.89 -11.93
N ALA A 105 16.65 -30.83 -11.92
CA ALA A 105 18.07 -30.86 -12.30
C ALA A 105 18.98 -30.52 -11.11
#